data_AF-A0A1J5CQR1-F1
#
_entry.id   AF-A0A1J5CQR1-F1
#
_cell.length_a   1.000
_cell.length_b   1.000
_cell.length_c   1.000
_cell.angle_alpha   90.00
_cell.angle_beta   90.00
_cell.angle_gamma   90.00
#
_symmetry.space_group_name_H-M   'P 1'
#
loop_
_entity.id
_entity.type
_entity.pdbx_description
1 polymer ?
#
loop_
_entity_poly.entity_id
_entity_poly.type
_entity_poly.pdbx_seq_one_letter_code
_entity_poly.pdbx_strand_id
1 'polypeptide(L)'
;MRMRWNLFLVFFLLGALFAASAEENTTFQLLRGRVSLSRNGGSTWLDLGPEPINVSIQDMLRTEGETRGELHFPDGSLFRLKSNSVVTILADGLLIQVGESWLNLKKQGRTFQVITPTTVCGVLGTTFDVAVDKFGRTQVRVFEGLVSVKSRDDQRRRQLVLQRGMQTTVRNRGFTGDQIQKFDPGAVETQINRDWDRKSLSPIKVGPGRSGLPPIRPSLSDGFRSLKKDDQMGRPAKDQNLDENGPESDVRGRMNFFEGLREQRLKEREKIGDRTGDRKPDSGGDTFRQQYPGKPFASDGKPVDPNLLREGHGRPFGQSTPSATGLQDERMLQEEILKVQNDLAKIQGETKQAESELDSLKKKAAELGSKQGAKPGTNQGTNQGTKENGRQGGTQESTSSHAVPSSTGNPPTNESLSLSETRDRIQKVLERLSTLREQQRKLLSRLTDLRNRLR
;
A
#
# COMPACT_ATOMS: atom_id res chain seq x y z
N MET A 1 -52.42 51.45 -20.17
CA MET A 1 -51.43 50.45 -20.63
C MET A 1 -50.06 50.82 -20.07
N ARG A 2 -49.71 50.34 -18.87
CA ARG A 2 -48.35 50.42 -18.27
C ARG A 2 -48.47 49.92 -16.83
N MET A 3 -48.47 48.60 -16.63
CA MET A 3 -48.27 47.93 -15.32
C MET A 3 -48.46 46.44 -15.57
N ARG A 4 -47.36 45.70 -15.69
CA ARG A 4 -47.22 44.23 -15.57
C ARG A 4 -45.87 43.81 -16.20
N TRP A 5 -44.74 44.18 -15.59
CA TRP A 5 -43.43 43.63 -16.02
C TRP A 5 -42.40 43.39 -14.90
N ASN A 6 -42.65 43.82 -13.66
CA ASN A 6 -41.64 43.72 -12.59
C ASN A 6 -41.75 42.50 -11.66
N LEU A 7 -42.67 41.55 -11.91
CA LEU A 7 -42.86 40.39 -11.03
C LEU A 7 -42.27 39.06 -11.57
N PHE A 8 -41.68 39.07 -12.77
CA PHE A 8 -41.04 37.88 -13.35
C PHE A 8 -39.50 37.84 -13.16
N LEU A 9 -38.90 38.93 -12.68
CA LEU A 9 -37.44 39.06 -12.56
C LEU A 9 -36.88 38.64 -11.18
N VAL A 10 -37.74 38.47 -10.18
CA VAL A 10 -37.34 37.99 -8.84
C VAL A 10 -37.36 36.46 -8.73
N PHE A 11 -38.10 35.77 -9.61
CA PHE A 11 -38.16 34.30 -9.62
C PHE A 11 -37.04 33.63 -10.45
N PHE A 12 -36.31 34.41 -11.26
CA PHE A 12 -35.19 33.90 -12.05
C PHE A 12 -33.83 34.04 -11.36
N LEU A 13 -33.76 34.75 -10.22
CA LEU A 13 -32.53 34.99 -9.47
C LEU A 13 -32.32 34.02 -8.28
N LEU A 14 -33.25 33.10 -8.03
CA LEU A 14 -33.22 32.17 -6.89
C LEU A 14 -32.98 30.69 -7.29
N GLY A 15 -32.60 30.43 -8.54
CA GLY A 15 -32.43 29.06 -9.09
C GLY A 15 -30.98 28.58 -9.29
N ALA A 16 -29.96 29.40 -8.97
CA ALA A 16 -28.58 29.15 -9.40
C ALA A 16 -27.62 28.64 -8.30
N LEU A 17 -28.11 28.17 -7.16
CA LEU A 17 -27.25 27.86 -5.99
C LEU A 17 -27.15 26.38 -5.59
N PHE A 18 -27.67 25.46 -6.41
CA PHE A 18 -27.32 24.04 -6.30
C PHE A 18 -26.36 23.68 -7.44
N ALA A 19 -25.14 24.22 -7.37
CA ALA A 19 -24.02 23.55 -8.02
C ALA A 19 -23.85 22.21 -7.29
N ALA A 20 -24.40 21.15 -7.88
CA ALA A 20 -24.11 19.79 -7.46
C ALA A 20 -22.59 19.67 -7.42
N SER A 21 -22.03 19.59 -6.21
CA SER A 21 -20.63 19.21 -6.03
C SER A 21 -20.52 17.80 -6.58
N ALA A 22 -20.15 17.69 -7.85
CA ALA A 22 -19.86 16.42 -8.48
C ALA A 22 -18.76 15.80 -7.63
N GLU A 23 -19.13 14.74 -6.90
CA GLU A 23 -18.20 14.03 -6.06
C GLU A 23 -17.12 13.47 -7.00
N GLU A 24 -15.90 14.01 -6.88
CA GLU A 24 -14.74 13.65 -7.70
C GLU A 24 -14.27 12.24 -7.34
N ASN A 25 -15.07 11.25 -7.70
CA ASN A 25 -14.87 9.86 -7.33
C ASN A 25 -13.96 9.19 -8.35
N THR A 26 -12.79 8.75 -7.89
CA THR A 26 -11.92 7.86 -8.67
C THR A 26 -12.53 6.46 -8.66
N THR A 27 -12.67 5.83 -9.82
CA THR A 27 -13.28 4.51 -9.94
C THR A 27 -12.26 3.50 -10.44
N PHE A 28 -12.29 2.30 -9.87
CA PHE A 28 -11.46 1.18 -10.30
C PHE A 28 -12.34 0.09 -10.88
N GLN A 29 -11.99 -0.40 -12.07
CA GLN A 29 -12.67 -1.47 -12.75
C GLN A 29 -11.73 -2.65 -12.97
N LEU A 30 -12.10 -3.81 -12.42
CA LEU A 30 -11.40 -5.06 -12.66
C LEU A 30 -11.86 -5.66 -13.99
N LEU A 31 -10.95 -5.76 -14.96
CA LEU A 31 -11.24 -6.40 -16.25
C LEU A 31 -10.99 -7.90 -16.19
N ARG A 32 -9.93 -8.33 -15.50
CA ARG A 32 -9.54 -9.74 -15.36
C ARG A 32 -8.62 -9.94 -14.17
N GLY A 33 -8.64 -11.15 -13.60
CA GLY A 33 -7.71 -11.61 -12.57
C GLY A 33 -8.25 -11.40 -11.16
N ARG A 34 -7.35 -11.14 -10.21
CA ARG A 34 -7.66 -10.93 -8.79
C ARG A 34 -7.00 -9.63 -8.32
N VAL A 35 -7.83 -8.77 -7.74
CA VAL A 35 -7.39 -7.55 -7.11
C VAL A 35 -7.86 -7.56 -5.68
N SER A 36 -7.00 -7.17 -4.77
CA SER A 36 -7.36 -6.90 -3.39
C SER A 36 -7.16 -5.42 -3.10
N LEU A 37 -8.11 -4.82 -2.38
CA LEU A 37 -8.13 -3.43 -1.97
C LEU A 37 -7.93 -3.36 -0.45
N SER A 38 -7.01 -2.52 0.01
CA SER A 38 -6.91 -2.12 1.41
C SER A 38 -7.29 -0.65 1.54
N ARG A 39 -8.27 -0.36 2.40
CA ARG A 39 -8.73 1.02 2.66
C ARG A 39 -7.74 1.75 3.57
N ASN A 40 -7.36 2.98 3.19
CA ASN A 40 -6.43 3.83 3.95
C ASN A 40 -5.10 3.15 4.35
N GLY A 41 -4.62 2.20 3.54
CA GLY A 41 -3.39 1.43 3.82
C GLY A 41 -3.47 0.54 5.07
N GLY A 42 -4.67 0.14 5.49
CA GLY A 42 -4.88 -0.78 6.61
C GLY A 42 -4.32 -2.20 6.36
N SER A 43 -4.37 -3.04 7.40
CA SER A 43 -3.94 -4.44 7.33
C SER A 43 -4.95 -5.38 6.67
N THR A 44 -6.20 -4.94 6.53
CA THR A 44 -7.29 -5.74 5.95
C THR A 44 -7.35 -5.56 4.44
N TRP A 45 -7.29 -6.67 3.70
CA TRP A 45 -7.42 -6.70 2.24
C TRP A 45 -8.78 -7.28 1.87
N LEU A 46 -9.53 -6.55 1.05
CA LEU A 46 -10.82 -6.95 0.49
C LEU A 46 -10.63 -7.35 -0.98
N ASP A 47 -10.96 -8.59 -1.32
CA ASP A 47 -10.95 -9.03 -2.71
C ASP A 47 -12.07 -8.35 -3.51
N LEU A 48 -11.71 -7.76 -4.64
CA LEU A 48 -12.61 -7.04 -5.52
C LEU A 48 -13.19 -7.95 -6.60
N GLY A 49 -14.48 -7.76 -6.89
CA GLY A 49 -15.16 -8.35 -8.03
C GLY A 49 -14.96 -7.55 -9.33
N PRO A 50 -15.65 -7.95 -10.41
CA PRO A 50 -15.60 -7.26 -11.72
C PRO A 50 -16.36 -5.92 -11.72
N GLU A 51 -17.18 -5.65 -10.69
CA GLU A 51 -17.94 -4.40 -10.60
C GLU A 51 -17.03 -3.20 -10.35
N PRO A 52 -17.33 -2.04 -10.97
CA PRO A 52 -16.56 -0.82 -10.72
C PRO A 52 -16.74 -0.39 -9.26
N ILE A 53 -15.64 -0.11 -8.58
CA ILE A 53 -15.63 0.32 -7.17
C ILE A 53 -15.04 1.73 -7.04
N ASN A 54 -15.61 2.54 -6.16
CA ASN A 54 -15.05 3.84 -5.80
C ASN A 54 -13.82 3.64 -4.90
N VAL A 55 -12.71 4.25 -5.29
CA VAL A 55 -11.45 4.20 -4.57
C VAL A 55 -11.09 5.58 -4.07
N SER A 56 -10.67 5.66 -2.81
CA SER A 56 -10.37 6.90 -2.12
C SER A 56 -8.86 7.15 -2.05
N ILE A 57 -8.48 8.38 -1.73
CA ILE A 57 -7.09 8.73 -1.42
C ILE A 57 -6.60 7.85 -0.27
N GLN A 58 -5.34 7.40 -0.32
CA GLN A 58 -4.67 6.47 0.59
C GLN A 58 -5.07 5.00 0.46
N ASP A 59 -6.02 4.66 -0.40
CA ASP A 59 -6.32 3.27 -0.67
C ASP A 59 -5.18 2.58 -1.43
N MET A 60 -5.00 1.30 -1.13
CA MET A 60 -3.99 0.45 -1.73
C MET A 60 -4.63 -0.64 -2.58
N LEU A 61 -4.25 -0.70 -3.85
CA LEU A 61 -4.64 -1.75 -4.79
C LEU A 61 -3.47 -2.72 -4.96
N ARG A 62 -3.74 -4.00 -4.78
CA ARG A 62 -2.80 -5.10 -5.03
C ARG A 62 -3.36 -6.00 -6.12
N THR A 63 -2.64 -6.13 -7.23
CA THR A 63 -3.01 -6.97 -8.36
C THR A 63 -2.18 -8.25 -8.36
N GLU A 64 -2.78 -9.41 -8.61
CA GLU A 64 -2.08 -10.71 -8.59
C GLU A 64 -2.35 -11.56 -9.84
N GLY A 65 -1.47 -12.51 -10.18
CA GLY A 65 -1.75 -13.47 -11.25
C GLY A 65 -1.73 -12.84 -12.65
N GLU A 66 -2.81 -12.99 -13.42
CA GLU A 66 -2.98 -12.37 -14.76
C GLU A 66 -3.91 -11.15 -14.73
N THR A 67 -3.77 -10.32 -13.69
CA THR A 67 -4.68 -9.21 -13.46
C THR A 67 -4.54 -8.06 -14.44
N ARG A 68 -5.69 -7.46 -14.77
CA ARG A 68 -5.86 -6.21 -15.50
C ARG A 68 -6.94 -5.38 -14.84
N GLY A 69 -6.59 -4.17 -14.46
CA GLY A 69 -7.53 -3.22 -13.93
C GLY A 69 -7.31 -1.85 -14.53
N GLU A 70 -8.39 -1.09 -14.63
CA GLU A 70 -8.36 0.31 -15.05
C GLU A 70 -8.78 1.19 -13.89
N LEU A 71 -8.01 2.25 -13.64
CA LEU A 71 -8.36 3.29 -12.70
C LEU A 71 -8.71 4.54 -13.52
N HIS A 72 -9.95 4.99 -13.36
CA HIS A 72 -10.53 6.14 -14.05
C HIS A 72 -10.63 7.28 -13.06
N PHE A 73 -9.93 8.37 -13.34
CA PHE A 73 -9.98 9.58 -12.54
C PHE A 73 -11.07 10.53 -13.07
N PRO A 74 -11.62 11.41 -12.20
CA PRO A 74 -12.71 12.31 -12.57
C PRO A 74 -12.34 13.34 -13.66
N ASP A 75 -11.05 13.57 -13.87
CA ASP A 75 -10.53 14.44 -14.93
C ASP A 75 -10.46 13.76 -16.32
N GLY A 76 -10.84 12.48 -16.40
CA GLY A 76 -10.73 11.67 -17.61
C GLY A 76 -9.34 11.06 -17.84
N SER A 77 -8.44 11.14 -16.86
CA SER A 77 -7.17 10.40 -16.90
C SER A 77 -7.41 8.90 -16.67
N LEU A 78 -6.68 8.08 -17.42
CA LEU A 78 -6.82 6.63 -17.42
C LEU A 78 -5.51 5.96 -17.03
N PHE A 79 -5.58 4.99 -16.13
CA PHE A 79 -4.43 4.23 -15.66
C PHE A 79 -4.71 2.75 -15.80
N ARG A 80 -3.84 2.07 -16.53
CA ARG A 80 -3.91 0.63 -16.75
C ARG A 80 -2.90 -0.06 -15.84
N LEU A 81 -3.40 -0.81 -14.86
CA LEU A 81 -2.58 -1.59 -13.95
C LEU A 81 -2.36 -3.00 -14.50
N LYS A 82 -1.09 -3.38 -14.64
CA LYS A 82 -0.73 -4.76 -14.96
C LYS A 82 -0.67 -5.61 -13.71
N SER A 83 -0.49 -6.90 -13.94
CA SER A 83 -0.40 -7.94 -12.91
C SER A 83 0.80 -7.75 -11.98
N ASN A 84 0.67 -8.25 -10.74
CA ASN A 84 1.73 -8.21 -9.72
C ASN A 84 2.17 -6.78 -9.35
N SER A 85 1.19 -5.86 -9.31
CA SER A 85 1.41 -4.45 -8.99
C SER A 85 0.83 -4.11 -7.63
N VAL A 86 1.51 -3.24 -6.90
CA VAL A 86 1.01 -2.64 -5.65
C VAL A 86 1.06 -1.14 -5.79
N VAL A 87 -0.11 -0.52 -5.78
CA VAL A 87 -0.29 0.92 -6.03
C VAL A 87 -1.11 1.54 -4.91
N THR A 88 -0.67 2.70 -4.42
CA THR A 88 -1.44 3.52 -3.47
C THR A 88 -1.90 4.79 -4.17
N ILE A 89 -3.17 5.14 -3.99
CA ILE A 89 -3.73 6.37 -4.54
C ILE A 89 -3.35 7.55 -3.65
N LEU A 90 -2.83 8.62 -4.25
CA LEU A 90 -2.49 9.86 -3.56
C LEU A 90 -3.40 10.99 -4.07
N ALA A 91 -3.44 12.12 -3.35
CA ALA A 91 -4.26 13.27 -3.73
C ALA A 91 -3.83 13.85 -5.09
N ASP A 92 -2.53 14.01 -5.30
CA ASP A 92 -1.95 14.60 -6.52
C ASP A 92 -1.13 13.57 -7.31
N GLY A 93 -1.45 12.27 -7.21
CA GLY A 93 -0.55 11.27 -7.75
C GLY A 93 -0.86 9.81 -7.46
N LEU A 94 0.13 8.96 -7.76
CA LEU A 94 0.16 7.54 -7.40
C LEU A 94 1.50 7.19 -6.78
N LEU A 95 1.50 6.27 -5.82
CA LEU A 95 2.69 5.58 -5.33
C LEU A 95 2.69 4.15 -5.87
N ILE A 96 3.65 3.81 -6.72
CA ILE A 96 3.83 2.46 -7.26
C ILE A 96 4.98 1.81 -6.50
N GLN A 97 4.70 0.80 -5.69
CA GLN A 97 5.73 0.10 -4.93
C GLN A 97 6.45 -0.96 -5.78
N VAL A 98 5.68 -1.67 -6.60
CA VAL A 98 6.14 -2.73 -7.51
C VAL A 98 5.11 -2.89 -8.62
N GLY A 99 5.54 -3.38 -9.78
CA GLY A 99 4.67 -3.71 -10.91
C GLY A 99 4.84 -2.78 -12.10
N GLU A 100 3.93 -2.84 -13.06
CA GLU A 100 3.98 -2.03 -14.28
C GLU A 100 2.61 -1.36 -14.50
N SER A 101 2.64 -0.09 -14.87
CA SER A 101 1.46 0.70 -15.13
C SER A 101 1.66 1.60 -16.34
N TRP A 102 0.66 1.62 -17.20
CA TRP A 102 0.56 2.57 -18.30
C TRP A 102 -0.42 3.68 -17.94
N LEU A 103 -0.04 4.93 -18.15
CA LEU A 103 -0.78 6.12 -17.74
C LEU A 103 -1.05 7.00 -18.95
N ASN A 104 -2.30 7.42 -19.11
CA ASN A 104 -2.72 8.46 -20.04
C ASN A 104 -3.37 9.59 -19.25
N LEU A 105 -2.59 10.63 -19.00
CA LEU A 105 -3.02 11.77 -18.19
C LEU A 105 -3.55 12.88 -19.08
N LYS A 106 -4.71 13.42 -18.73
CA LYS A 106 -5.21 14.65 -19.33
C LYS A 106 -4.44 15.85 -18.77
N LYS A 107 -4.29 16.88 -19.60
CA LYS A 107 -3.58 18.10 -19.20
C LYS A 107 -4.42 18.85 -18.15
N GLN A 108 -3.89 18.91 -16.94
CA GLN A 108 -4.46 19.69 -15.84
C GLN A 108 -3.61 20.92 -15.53
N GLY A 109 -4.13 21.81 -14.68
CA GLY A 109 -3.36 22.95 -14.14
C GLY A 109 -2.40 22.57 -13.00
N ARG A 110 -2.47 21.34 -12.49
CA ARG A 110 -1.64 20.82 -11.39
C ARG A 110 -0.70 19.74 -11.89
N THR A 111 0.47 19.64 -11.26
CA THR A 111 1.44 18.58 -11.56
C THR A 111 0.99 17.27 -10.92
N PHE A 112 0.79 16.25 -11.74
CA PHE A 112 0.55 14.90 -11.24
C PHE A 112 1.89 14.22 -10.93
N GLN A 113 1.98 13.50 -9.81
CA GLN A 113 3.20 12.85 -9.36
C GLN A 113 3.07 11.33 -9.32
N VAL A 114 4.01 10.63 -9.98
CA VAL A 114 4.17 9.18 -9.81
C VAL A 114 5.40 8.93 -8.96
N ILE A 115 5.18 8.45 -7.75
CA ILE A 115 6.23 8.13 -6.78
C ILE A 115 6.53 6.64 -6.87
N THR A 116 7.81 6.29 -6.95
CA THR A 116 8.29 4.90 -6.87
C THR A 116 9.31 4.79 -5.74
N PRO A 117 9.82 3.58 -5.42
CA PRO A 117 10.83 3.43 -4.38
C PRO A 117 12.14 4.19 -4.68
N THR A 118 12.47 4.39 -5.96
CA THR A 118 13.72 5.05 -6.38
C THR A 118 13.53 6.42 -6.98
N THR A 119 12.37 6.74 -7.53
CA THR A 119 12.17 7.97 -8.30
C THR A 119 10.86 8.67 -7.98
N VAL A 120 10.80 9.94 -8.32
CA VAL A 120 9.56 10.72 -8.40
C VAL A 120 9.46 11.26 -9.82
N CYS A 121 8.37 10.95 -10.48
CA CYS A 121 8.07 11.44 -11.82
C CYS A 121 7.01 12.55 -11.72
N GLY A 122 7.33 13.76 -12.18
CA GLY A 122 6.39 14.87 -12.28
C GLY A 122 5.95 15.07 -13.73
N VAL A 123 4.64 15.12 -13.95
CA VAL A 123 4.04 15.13 -15.29
C VAL A 123 2.89 16.13 -15.40
N LEU A 124 2.64 16.61 -16.63
CA LEU A 124 1.59 17.57 -16.94
C LEU A 124 0.93 17.20 -18.28
N GLY A 125 -0.08 16.31 -18.24
CA GLY A 125 -0.79 15.84 -19.44
C GLY A 125 0.10 15.04 -20.39
N THR A 126 0.39 13.79 -20.04
CA THR A 126 1.34 12.94 -20.75
C THR A 126 0.89 11.49 -20.82
N THR A 127 1.31 10.79 -21.85
CA THR A 127 1.14 9.34 -21.99
C THR A 127 2.49 8.66 -21.80
N PHE A 128 2.61 7.84 -20.76
CA PHE A 128 3.86 7.20 -20.38
C PHE A 128 3.62 5.90 -19.63
N ASP A 129 4.67 5.08 -19.54
CA ASP A 129 4.67 3.83 -18.80
C ASP A 129 5.75 3.86 -17.71
N VAL A 130 5.42 3.25 -16.57
CA VAL A 130 6.32 3.10 -15.42
C VAL A 130 6.34 1.64 -15.02
N ALA A 131 7.54 1.05 -15.03
CA ALA A 131 7.77 -0.31 -14.56
C ALA A 131 8.71 -0.27 -13.35
N VAL A 132 8.28 -0.87 -12.25
CA VAL A 132 9.03 -1.01 -11.00
C VAL A 132 9.27 -2.48 -10.71
N ASP A 133 10.53 -2.87 -10.72
CA ASP A 133 10.96 -4.22 -10.39
C ASP A 133 10.88 -4.47 -8.86
N LYS A 134 10.96 -5.73 -8.44
CA LYS A 134 10.98 -6.16 -7.03
C LYS A 134 12.16 -5.56 -6.25
N PHE A 135 13.24 -5.19 -6.94
CA PHE A 135 14.40 -4.51 -6.36
C PHE A 135 14.24 -2.98 -6.30
N GLY A 136 13.08 -2.45 -6.67
CA GLY A 136 12.81 -1.01 -6.72
C GLY A 136 13.45 -0.29 -7.91
N ARG A 137 14.03 -1.01 -8.87
CA ARG A 137 14.54 -0.41 -10.12
C ARG A 137 13.35 0.12 -10.92
N THR A 138 13.39 1.40 -11.26
CA THR A 138 12.31 2.07 -11.99
C THR A 138 12.74 2.30 -13.44
N GLN A 139 11.94 1.84 -14.38
CA GLN A 139 12.03 2.20 -15.79
C GLN A 139 10.85 3.11 -16.14
N VAL A 140 11.15 4.20 -16.83
CA VAL A 140 10.14 5.18 -17.30
C VAL A 140 10.27 5.32 -18.80
N ARG A 141 9.15 5.18 -19.53
CA ARG A 141 9.08 5.28 -21.00
C ARG A 141 8.02 6.30 -21.40
N VAL A 142 8.37 7.29 -22.22
CA VAL A 142 7.45 8.37 -22.62
C VAL A 142 6.94 8.16 -24.05
N PHE A 143 5.63 8.07 -24.21
CA PHE A 143 4.97 7.96 -25.52
C PHE A 143 4.51 9.32 -26.05
N GLU A 144 4.06 10.20 -25.16
CA GLU A 144 3.60 11.55 -25.50
C GLU A 144 3.86 12.53 -24.35
N GLY A 145 4.24 13.76 -24.70
CA GLY A 145 4.45 14.85 -23.75
C GLY A 145 5.85 14.86 -23.12
N LEU A 146 5.94 15.43 -21.91
CA LEU A 146 7.19 15.65 -21.17
C LEU A 146 7.10 15.07 -19.75
N VAL A 147 8.02 14.19 -19.39
CA VAL A 147 8.08 13.60 -18.05
C VAL A 147 9.35 14.05 -17.37
N SER A 148 9.22 14.62 -16.18
CA SER A 148 10.37 14.94 -15.37
C SER A 148 10.63 13.85 -14.34
N VAL A 149 11.84 13.31 -14.31
CA VAL A 149 12.26 12.20 -13.45
C VAL A 149 13.35 12.69 -12.53
N LYS A 150 13.12 12.60 -11.22
CA LYS A 150 14.14 12.85 -10.20
C LYS A 150 14.30 11.62 -9.33
N SER A 151 15.53 11.30 -8.93
CA SER A 151 15.73 10.26 -7.91
C SER A 151 15.27 10.77 -6.55
N ARG A 152 14.70 9.88 -5.74
CA ARG A 152 13.97 10.26 -4.51
C ARG A 152 14.85 10.91 -3.46
N ASP A 153 16.09 10.44 -3.33
CA ASP A 153 17.05 10.85 -2.29
C ASP A 153 18.25 11.62 -2.90
N ASP A 154 18.11 12.16 -4.12
CA ASP A 154 19.17 12.92 -4.77
C ASP A 154 19.37 14.28 -4.11
N GLN A 155 20.44 14.39 -3.32
CA GLN A 155 20.84 15.62 -2.63
C GLN A 155 21.10 16.79 -3.58
N ARG A 156 21.52 16.49 -4.83
CA ARG A 156 21.80 17.52 -5.84
C ARG A 156 20.53 18.03 -6.53
N ARG A 157 19.38 17.40 -6.25
CA ARG A 157 18.08 17.72 -6.85
C ARG A 157 18.13 17.75 -8.38
N ARG A 158 18.93 16.88 -9.00
CA ARG A 158 18.97 16.78 -10.45
C ARG A 158 17.65 16.24 -10.96
N GLN A 159 17.19 16.80 -12.07
CA GLN A 159 15.95 16.44 -12.73
C GLN A 159 16.26 16.11 -14.18
N LEU A 160 15.90 14.90 -14.59
CA LEU A 160 16.01 14.43 -15.96
C LEU A 160 14.67 14.70 -16.66
N VAL A 161 14.68 15.39 -17.79
CA VAL A 161 13.47 15.62 -18.58
C VAL A 161 13.46 14.68 -19.77
N LEU A 162 12.46 13.82 -19.84
CA LEU A 162 12.24 12.86 -20.91
C LEU A 162 11.17 13.39 -21.87
N GLN A 163 11.42 13.22 -23.16
CA GLN A 163 10.49 13.54 -24.25
C GLN A 163 9.94 12.26 -24.87
N ARG A 164 8.94 12.38 -25.76
CA ARG A 164 8.44 11.26 -26.57
C ARG A 164 9.57 10.44 -27.20
N GLY A 165 9.49 9.12 -27.06
CA GLY A 165 10.49 8.17 -27.57
C GLY A 165 11.76 8.11 -26.72
N MET A 166 11.79 8.73 -25.53
CA MET A 166 12.87 8.59 -24.57
C MET A 166 12.47 7.72 -23.38
N GLN A 167 13.42 6.92 -22.91
CA GLN A 167 13.29 6.13 -21.71
C GLN A 167 14.51 6.30 -20.82
N THR A 168 14.33 6.07 -19.53
CA THR A 168 15.42 6.00 -18.55
C THR A 168 15.18 4.86 -17.57
N THR A 169 16.26 4.35 -16.99
CA THR A 169 16.21 3.34 -15.94
C THR A 169 17.01 3.82 -14.74
N VAL A 170 16.32 4.09 -13.63
CA VAL A 170 16.94 4.51 -12.38
C VAL A 170 17.04 3.31 -11.44
N ARG A 171 18.28 2.98 -11.06
CA ARG A 171 18.59 1.82 -10.21
C ARG A 171 18.77 2.17 -8.74
N ASN A 172 19.17 3.41 -8.43
CA ASN A 172 19.55 3.85 -7.10
C ASN A 172 18.79 5.13 -6.72
N ARG A 173 18.33 5.21 -5.46
CA ARG A 173 17.60 6.36 -4.88
C ARG A 173 18.44 7.64 -4.78
N GLY A 174 19.76 7.51 -4.68
CA GLY A 174 20.66 8.66 -4.47
C GLY A 174 21.23 9.28 -5.74
N PHE A 175 20.98 8.68 -6.91
CA PHE A 175 21.59 9.13 -8.17
C PHE A 175 20.58 9.11 -9.30
N THR A 176 20.21 10.29 -9.78
CA THR A 176 19.48 10.47 -11.02
C THR A 176 20.47 10.27 -12.17
N GLY A 177 20.56 9.04 -12.69
CA GLY A 177 21.51 8.71 -13.75
C GLY A 177 21.16 9.39 -15.08
N ASP A 178 22.19 9.75 -15.85
CA ASP A 178 22.04 10.45 -17.13
C ASP A 178 21.82 9.52 -18.34
N GLN A 179 21.48 8.24 -18.10
CA GLN A 179 21.30 7.26 -19.18
C GLN A 179 19.91 7.37 -19.80
N ILE A 180 19.73 8.38 -20.65
CA ILE A 180 18.60 8.45 -21.57
C ILE A 180 18.85 7.51 -22.74
N GLN A 181 17.88 6.63 -23.02
CA GLN A 181 17.88 5.78 -24.20
C GLN A 181 16.70 6.18 -25.09
N LYS A 182 16.88 6.07 -26.40
CA LYS A 182 15.79 6.28 -27.37
C LYS A 182 15.10 4.95 -27.64
N PHE A 183 13.80 4.99 -27.88
CA PHE A 183 12.99 3.86 -28.32
C PHE A 183 11.93 4.34 -29.32
N ASP A 184 11.37 3.42 -30.11
CA ASP A 184 10.25 3.74 -30.99
C ASP A 184 8.92 3.68 -30.20
N PRO A 185 8.26 4.83 -29.93
CA PRO A 185 7.03 4.85 -29.16
C PRO A 185 5.88 4.13 -29.87
N GLY A 186 5.79 4.18 -31.20
CA GLY A 186 4.68 3.59 -31.95
C GLY A 186 4.68 2.07 -31.89
N ALA A 187 5.86 1.45 -32.06
CA ALA A 187 6.01 0.00 -31.97
C ALA A 187 5.70 -0.52 -30.56
N VAL A 188 6.24 0.13 -29.52
CA VAL A 188 6.04 -0.30 -28.12
C VAL A 188 4.61 -0.08 -27.66
N GLU A 189 3.98 1.05 -28.00
CA GLU A 189 2.58 1.31 -27.66
C GLU A 189 1.64 0.32 -28.33
N THR A 190 1.88 0.01 -29.61
CA THR A 190 1.13 -1.03 -30.33
C THR A 190 1.26 -2.39 -29.64
N GLN A 191 2.47 -2.74 -29.17
CA GLN A 191 2.68 -3.98 -28.43
C GLN A 191 1.92 -3.98 -27.10
N ILE A 192 1.97 -2.89 -26.33
CA ILE A 192 1.24 -2.75 -25.06
C ILE A 192 -0.27 -2.89 -25.29
N ASN A 193 -0.81 -2.22 -26.31
CA ASN A 193 -2.24 -2.30 -26.65
C ASN A 193 -2.63 -3.71 -27.09
N ARG A 194 -1.86 -4.36 -27.98
CA ARG A 194 -2.10 -5.76 -28.37
C ARG A 194 -2.04 -6.70 -27.16
N ASP A 195 -1.07 -6.52 -26.28
CA ASP A 195 -0.99 -7.30 -25.06
C ASP A 195 -2.24 -7.05 -24.21
N TRP A 196 -2.69 -5.80 -24.06
CA TRP A 196 -3.89 -5.40 -23.33
C TRP A 196 -5.20 -5.95 -23.92
N ASP A 197 -5.30 -6.10 -25.24
CA ASP A 197 -6.50 -6.63 -25.91
C ASP A 197 -6.50 -8.16 -25.94
N ARG A 198 -5.36 -8.81 -26.23
CA ARG A 198 -5.30 -10.28 -26.40
C ARG A 198 -5.77 -11.04 -25.16
N LYS A 199 -5.54 -10.51 -23.95
CA LYS A 199 -5.97 -11.18 -22.71
C LYS A 199 -7.27 -10.64 -22.12
N SER A 200 -7.89 -9.58 -22.67
CA SER A 200 -9.23 -9.14 -22.24
C SER A 200 -10.35 -9.99 -22.86
N LEU A 201 -10.10 -10.61 -24.02
CA LEU A 201 -11.10 -11.33 -24.82
C LEU A 201 -11.32 -12.81 -24.50
N SER A 202 -10.72 -13.36 -23.43
CA SER A 202 -11.14 -14.69 -22.95
C SER A 202 -12.26 -14.46 -21.94
N PRO A 203 -13.57 -14.54 -22.33
CA PRO A 203 -14.63 -14.53 -21.33
C PRO A 203 -14.28 -15.60 -20.32
N ILE A 204 -14.33 -15.23 -19.03
CA ILE A 204 -14.27 -16.21 -17.97
C ILE A 204 -15.41 -17.17 -18.32
N LYS A 205 -15.07 -18.35 -18.86
CA LYS A 205 -16.00 -19.46 -18.92
C LYS A 205 -16.24 -19.79 -17.45
N VAL A 206 -17.18 -19.06 -16.84
CA VAL A 206 -17.91 -19.53 -15.68
C VAL A 206 -18.37 -20.90 -16.12
N GLY A 207 -17.73 -21.94 -15.59
CA GLY A 207 -17.99 -23.30 -16.03
C GLY A 207 -19.50 -23.53 -16.05
N PRO A 208 -20.01 -24.39 -16.96
CA PRO A 208 -21.44 -24.65 -17.07
C PRO A 208 -21.97 -24.84 -15.65
N GLY A 209 -22.93 -23.99 -15.29
CA GLY A 209 -23.36 -23.83 -13.91
C GLY A 209 -23.45 -25.19 -13.24
N ARG A 210 -22.80 -25.35 -12.09
CA ARG A 210 -23.14 -26.43 -11.16
C ARG A 210 -24.56 -26.15 -10.62
N SER A 211 -25.57 -26.15 -11.49
CA SER A 211 -26.99 -26.28 -11.19
C SER A 211 -27.31 -27.74 -10.87
N GLY A 212 -26.47 -28.33 -10.03
CA GLY A 212 -26.41 -29.75 -9.75
C GLY A 212 -25.66 -29.94 -8.45
N LEU A 213 -26.15 -29.30 -7.39
CA LEU A 213 -26.04 -29.93 -6.08
C LEU A 213 -26.54 -31.37 -6.27
N PRO A 214 -25.77 -32.41 -5.93
CA PRO A 214 -26.30 -33.77 -5.95
C PRO A 214 -27.58 -33.76 -5.11
N PRO A 215 -28.67 -34.42 -5.54
CA PRO A 215 -29.86 -34.52 -4.74
C PRO A 215 -29.45 -35.00 -3.34
N ILE A 216 -29.86 -34.24 -2.33
CA ILE A 216 -29.77 -34.66 -0.93
C ILE A 216 -30.43 -36.03 -0.90
N ARG A 217 -29.63 -37.09 -0.73
CA ARG A 217 -30.19 -38.41 -0.46
C ARG A 217 -31.00 -38.24 0.83
N PRO A 218 -32.32 -38.53 0.83
CA PRO A 218 -33.04 -38.59 2.08
C PRO A 218 -32.33 -39.64 2.92
N SER A 219 -31.81 -39.23 4.07
CA SER A 219 -31.32 -40.15 5.08
C SER A 219 -32.49 -41.04 5.45
N LEU A 220 -32.48 -42.29 4.98
CA LEU A 220 -33.37 -43.32 5.47
C LEU A 220 -33.20 -43.40 6.98
N SER A 221 -34.24 -42.98 7.67
CA SER A 221 -34.60 -43.48 8.98
C SER A 221 -34.87 -44.98 8.83
N ASP A 222 -33.87 -45.82 9.06
CA ASP A 222 -34.12 -47.24 9.31
C ASP A 222 -33.02 -47.84 10.18
N GLY A 223 -33.46 -48.32 11.34
CA GLY A 223 -33.07 -49.64 11.79
C GLY A 223 -31.73 -49.75 12.51
N PHE A 224 -31.84 -49.71 13.84
CA PHE A 224 -31.19 -50.66 14.74
C PHE A 224 -30.65 -51.91 14.03
N ARG A 225 -29.32 -52.11 14.05
CA ARG A 225 -28.75 -53.45 14.05
C ARG A 225 -27.72 -53.56 15.15
N SER A 226 -28.05 -54.42 16.11
CA SER A 226 -27.23 -54.76 17.25
C SER A 226 -25.95 -55.44 16.76
N LEU A 227 -24.82 -54.98 17.28
CA LEU A 227 -23.56 -55.70 17.23
C LEU A 227 -23.73 -57.01 18.00
N LYS A 228 -23.89 -58.12 17.27
CA LYS A 228 -23.69 -59.46 17.80
C LYS A 228 -22.25 -59.90 17.56
N LYS A 229 -21.78 -60.52 18.62
CA LYS A 229 -20.48 -61.11 18.92
C LYS A 229 -20.28 -62.42 18.15
N ASP A 230 -19.02 -62.81 18.11
CA ASP A 230 -18.48 -64.17 17.95
C ASP A 230 -18.04 -64.63 16.54
N ASP A 231 -16.72 -64.80 16.46
CA ASP A 231 -15.97 -65.98 16.04
C ASP A 231 -15.76 -66.40 14.57
N GLN A 232 -14.46 -66.38 14.26
CA GLN A 232 -13.64 -67.46 13.68
C GLN A 232 -13.38 -67.53 12.16
N MET A 233 -12.07 -67.51 11.91
CA MET A 233 -11.28 -68.22 10.89
C MET A 233 -11.19 -67.70 9.45
N GLY A 234 -9.95 -67.44 9.01
CA GLY A 234 -9.57 -67.53 7.60
C GLY A 234 -8.54 -66.50 7.09
N ARG A 235 -7.28 -66.58 7.54
CA ARG A 235 -6.09 -66.03 6.83
C ARG A 235 -5.79 -66.89 5.57
N PRO A 236 -4.84 -66.53 4.67
CA PRO A 236 -4.31 -65.20 4.27
C PRO A 236 -4.13 -65.05 2.74
N ALA A 237 -3.96 -63.83 2.20
CA ALA A 237 -3.11 -63.59 1.03
C ALA A 237 -2.73 -62.12 0.84
N LYS A 238 -1.42 -61.87 0.98
CA LYS A 238 -0.60 -60.79 0.38
C LYS A 238 -0.91 -59.34 0.74
N ASP A 239 -0.22 -58.92 1.79
CA ASP A 239 0.22 -57.55 2.04
C ASP A 239 0.97 -56.96 0.83
N GLN A 240 0.45 -55.85 0.30
CA GLN A 240 1.28 -54.81 -0.29
C GLN A 240 1.20 -53.61 0.65
N ASN A 241 2.34 -53.33 1.28
CA ASN A 241 2.59 -52.16 2.12
C ASN A 241 2.18 -50.88 1.39
N LEU A 242 1.17 -50.20 1.92
CA LEU A 242 0.96 -48.78 1.76
C LEU A 242 1.15 -48.17 3.13
N ASP A 243 2.40 -47.75 3.36
CA ASP A 243 2.81 -47.07 4.58
C ASP A 243 1.96 -45.81 4.78
N GLU A 244 1.25 -45.80 5.90
CA GLU A 244 0.86 -44.61 6.63
C GLU A 244 2.12 -43.83 7.00
N ASN A 245 2.38 -42.72 6.32
CA ASN A 245 3.28 -41.69 6.82
C ASN A 245 2.58 -40.34 6.76
N GLY A 246 2.35 -39.78 7.95
CA GLY A 246 1.78 -38.47 8.16
C GLY A 246 2.62 -37.33 7.58
N PRO A 247 2.11 -36.09 7.65
CA PRO A 247 2.64 -34.91 6.94
C PRO A 247 3.94 -34.31 7.51
N GLU A 248 4.85 -35.12 8.06
CA GLU A 248 6.14 -34.65 8.61
C GLU A 248 7.33 -34.74 7.62
N SER A 249 7.15 -35.30 6.42
CA SER A 249 8.26 -35.51 5.47
C SER A 249 8.65 -34.30 4.61
N ASP A 250 7.91 -33.19 4.66
CA ASP A 250 8.16 -32.01 3.81
C ASP A 250 9.33 -31.12 4.30
N VAL A 251 9.78 -31.29 5.55
CA VAL A 251 10.88 -30.48 6.11
C VAL A 251 12.26 -30.99 5.65
N ARG A 252 12.45 -32.30 5.55
CA ARG A 252 13.71 -32.89 5.05
C ARG A 252 13.91 -32.68 3.55
N GLY A 253 12.83 -32.75 2.76
CA GLY A 253 12.87 -32.42 1.33
C GLY A 253 13.27 -30.96 1.08
N ARG A 254 12.78 -30.03 1.91
CA ARG A 254 13.16 -28.61 1.83
C ARG A 254 14.61 -28.36 2.23
N MET A 255 15.15 -29.03 3.26
CA MET A 255 16.56 -28.87 3.63
C MET A 255 17.51 -29.30 2.50
N ASN A 256 17.25 -30.44 1.86
CA ASN A 256 18.10 -30.94 0.77
C ASN A 256 18.10 -29.99 -0.45
N PHE A 257 17.00 -29.28 -0.70
CA PHE A 257 16.93 -28.25 -1.75
C PHE A 257 17.81 -27.03 -1.45
N PHE A 258 17.81 -26.55 -0.20
CA PHE A 258 18.67 -25.42 0.20
C PHE A 258 20.15 -25.79 0.24
N GLU A 259 20.47 -27.04 0.58
CA GLU A 259 21.85 -27.55 0.58
C GLU A 259 22.42 -27.61 -0.85
N GLY A 260 21.63 -28.08 -1.83
CA GLY A 260 22.02 -28.04 -3.25
C GLY A 260 22.26 -26.62 -3.80
N LEU A 261 21.45 -25.65 -3.39
CA LEU A 261 21.65 -24.22 -3.74
C LEU A 261 22.93 -23.64 -3.13
N ARG A 262 23.31 -24.10 -1.93
CA ARG A 262 24.53 -23.67 -1.25
C ARG A 262 25.78 -24.21 -1.96
N GLU A 263 25.77 -25.48 -2.35
CA GLU A 263 26.86 -26.07 -3.13
C GLU A 263 27.03 -25.42 -4.51
N GLN A 264 25.91 -25.08 -5.18
CA GLN A 264 25.96 -24.43 -6.48
C GLN A 264 26.63 -23.04 -6.41
N ARG A 265 26.35 -22.26 -5.35
CA ARG A 265 27.00 -20.96 -5.14
C ARG A 265 28.48 -21.08 -4.79
N LEU A 266 28.89 -22.11 -4.06
CA LEU A 266 30.30 -22.35 -3.77
C LEU A 266 31.09 -22.69 -5.05
N LYS A 267 30.54 -23.56 -5.91
CA LYS A 267 31.13 -23.87 -7.22
C LYS A 267 31.21 -22.67 -8.17
N GLU A 268 30.21 -21.78 -8.16
CA GLU A 268 30.28 -20.54 -8.95
C GLU A 268 31.34 -19.57 -8.43
N ARG A 269 31.55 -19.51 -7.10
CA ARG A 269 32.54 -18.62 -6.49
C ARG A 269 33.97 -19.10 -6.75
N GLU A 270 34.21 -20.41 -6.76
CA GLU A 270 35.50 -20.99 -7.18
C GLU A 270 35.80 -20.67 -8.65
N LYS A 271 34.81 -20.77 -9.56
CA LYS A 271 35.00 -20.42 -10.98
C LYS A 271 35.29 -18.94 -11.22
N ILE A 272 34.87 -18.04 -10.33
CA ILE A 272 35.13 -16.61 -10.44
C ILE A 272 36.50 -16.23 -9.85
N GLY A 273 36.97 -16.94 -8.81
CA GLY A 273 38.28 -16.72 -8.19
C GLY A 273 39.47 -17.02 -9.11
N ASP A 274 39.30 -17.94 -10.06
CA ASP A 274 40.37 -18.41 -10.94
C ASP A 274 40.66 -17.48 -12.14
N ARG A 275 39.86 -16.41 -12.36
CA ARG A 275 40.05 -15.46 -13.47
C ARG A 275 40.79 -14.17 -13.09
N THR A 276 41.22 -14.04 -11.84
CA THR A 276 41.94 -12.83 -11.36
C THR A 276 43.43 -13.04 -11.11
N GLY A 277 43.98 -14.24 -11.32
CA GLY A 277 45.42 -14.50 -11.29
C GLY A 277 46.03 -14.48 -12.68
N ASP A 278 46.42 -13.29 -13.17
CA ASP A 278 47.49 -13.06 -14.18
C ASP A 278 47.33 -11.70 -14.87
N ARG A 279 47.29 -10.62 -14.11
CA ARG A 279 47.70 -9.32 -14.62
C ARG A 279 48.97 -8.89 -13.92
N LYS A 280 50.10 -9.24 -14.54
CA LYS A 280 51.41 -8.65 -14.24
C LYS A 280 51.29 -7.12 -14.26
N PRO A 281 51.83 -6.41 -13.26
CA PRO A 281 51.97 -4.97 -13.34
C PRO A 281 53.08 -4.65 -14.35
N ASP A 282 52.71 -4.10 -15.50
CA ASP A 282 53.68 -3.47 -16.40
C ASP A 282 54.28 -2.24 -15.71
N SER A 283 55.52 -2.43 -15.25
CA SER A 283 56.52 -1.38 -15.05
C SER A 283 56.59 -0.53 -16.32
N GLY A 284 56.29 0.77 -16.26
CA GLY A 284 57.32 1.73 -15.86
C GLY A 284 58.03 2.26 -17.09
N GLY A 285 57.38 3.19 -17.79
CA GLY A 285 57.94 3.97 -18.89
C GLY A 285 57.71 5.45 -18.63
N ASP A 286 58.75 6.09 -18.13
CA ASP A 286 58.88 7.52 -17.87
C ASP A 286 58.49 8.39 -19.07
N THR A 287 57.83 9.50 -18.77
CA THR A 287 58.04 10.87 -19.32
C THR A 287 56.69 11.59 -19.39
N PHE A 288 56.35 12.38 -18.38
CA PHE A 288 55.63 13.66 -18.52
C PHE A 288 55.52 14.32 -17.14
N ARG A 289 56.67 14.76 -16.61
CA ARG A 289 56.71 15.76 -15.53
C ARG A 289 56.57 17.13 -16.18
N GLN A 290 55.34 17.61 -16.30
CA GLN A 290 55.11 19.04 -16.48
C GLN A 290 55.48 19.77 -15.19
N GLN A 291 56.38 20.72 -15.34
CA GLN A 291 56.83 21.66 -14.34
C GLN A 291 55.65 22.46 -13.79
N TYR A 292 55.37 22.34 -12.50
CA TYR A 292 54.72 23.39 -11.73
C TYR A 292 55.79 24.13 -10.93
N PRO A 293 56.05 25.42 -11.21
CA PRO A 293 56.91 26.25 -10.38
C PRO A 293 56.07 26.86 -9.24
N GLY A 294 56.55 26.74 -8.01
CA GLY A 294 55.96 27.48 -6.89
C GLY A 294 56.14 26.79 -5.54
N LYS A 295 57.33 26.90 -4.94
CA LYS A 295 57.46 26.82 -3.49
C LYS A 295 57.23 28.24 -2.93
N PRO A 296 56.43 28.43 -1.88
CA PRO A 296 56.38 29.73 -1.21
C PRO A 296 57.71 29.99 -0.50
N PHE A 297 58.33 31.12 -0.84
CA PHE A 297 59.44 31.68 -0.08
C PHE A 297 58.88 32.38 1.16
N ALA A 298 59.50 32.15 2.33
CA ALA A 298 59.37 33.04 3.48
C ALA A 298 60.16 34.33 3.18
N SER A 299 59.61 35.49 3.56
CA SER A 299 60.02 36.81 3.08
C SER A 299 61.26 37.41 3.74
N ASP A 300 62.03 36.64 4.49
CA ASP A 300 63.01 37.18 5.45
C ASP A 300 64.35 36.44 5.50
N GLY A 301 64.62 35.54 4.54
CA GLY A 301 66.00 35.20 4.13
C GLY A 301 66.93 34.59 5.20
N LYS A 302 66.40 34.04 6.30
CA LYS A 302 67.19 33.29 7.28
C LYS A 302 66.91 31.78 7.18
N PRO A 303 67.93 30.92 7.30
CA PRO A 303 67.74 29.48 7.34
C PRO A 303 66.94 29.09 8.58
N VAL A 304 65.81 28.42 8.39
CA VAL A 304 64.97 27.91 9.48
C VAL A 304 65.68 26.72 10.12
N ASP A 305 65.96 26.85 11.41
CA ASP A 305 66.66 25.87 12.23
C ASP A 305 65.83 24.56 12.36
N PRO A 306 66.31 23.40 11.89
CA PRO A 306 65.51 22.18 11.79
C PRO A 306 65.13 21.55 13.15
N ASN A 307 65.69 22.03 14.26
CA ASN A 307 65.44 21.47 15.60
C ASN A 307 64.32 22.15 16.39
N LEU A 308 63.70 23.23 15.90
CA LEU A 308 62.57 23.89 16.57
C LEU A 308 61.19 23.32 16.21
N LEU A 309 61.14 22.24 15.42
CA LEU A 309 59.90 21.59 14.97
C LEU A 309 59.47 20.38 15.82
N ARG A 310 60.13 20.09 16.95
CA ARG A 310 59.90 18.82 17.68
C ARG A 310 59.10 18.94 18.98
N GLU A 311 58.85 20.12 19.51
CA GLU A 311 58.15 20.27 20.80
C GLU A 311 57.07 21.36 20.74
N GLY A 312 55.97 21.03 20.07
CA GLY A 312 54.76 21.84 20.07
C GLY A 312 53.58 20.98 19.69
N HIS A 313 52.72 20.71 20.67
CA HIS A 313 51.53 19.86 20.57
C HIS A 313 50.52 20.37 19.52
N GLY A 314 50.80 20.10 18.25
CA GLY A 314 49.83 20.15 17.16
C GLY A 314 49.57 18.72 16.71
N ARG A 315 48.51 18.09 17.21
CA ARG A 315 48.00 16.87 16.58
C ARG A 315 47.68 17.22 15.11
N PRO A 316 48.14 16.44 14.12
CA PRO A 316 47.88 16.75 12.73
C PRO A 316 46.36 16.76 12.50
N PHE A 317 45.85 17.93 12.13
CA PHE A 317 44.53 18.08 11.54
C PHE A 317 44.49 17.21 10.28
N GLY A 318 43.67 16.16 10.27
CA GLY A 318 43.45 15.35 9.07
C GLY A 318 43.48 13.83 9.23
N GLN A 319 43.55 13.28 10.44
CA GLN A 319 43.26 11.86 10.67
C GLN A 319 42.31 11.65 11.85
N SER A 320 41.06 12.09 11.70
CA SER A 320 39.96 11.34 12.30
C SER A 320 39.81 10.07 11.47
N THR A 321 40.47 8.99 11.88
CA THR A 321 40.02 7.66 11.45
C THR A 321 38.56 7.56 11.87
N PRO A 322 37.60 7.37 10.94
CA PRO A 322 36.25 7.03 11.35
C PRO A 322 36.39 5.67 12.02
N SER A 323 36.30 5.63 13.35
CA SER A 323 36.17 4.37 14.07
C SER A 323 35.05 3.59 13.40
N ALA A 324 35.37 2.38 12.94
CA ALA A 324 34.47 1.51 12.16
C ALA A 324 33.16 1.14 12.90
N THR A 325 32.98 1.63 14.13
CA THR A 325 31.78 1.54 14.95
C THR A 325 30.69 2.56 14.56
N GLY A 326 31.03 3.73 14.01
CA GLY A 326 30.05 4.80 13.78
C GLY A 326 28.93 4.45 12.78
N LEU A 327 29.22 3.62 11.77
CA LEU A 327 28.22 3.16 10.80
C LEU A 327 27.25 2.12 11.38
N GLN A 328 27.67 1.36 12.40
CA GLN A 328 26.78 0.42 13.09
C GLN A 328 25.84 1.16 14.04
N ASP A 329 26.35 2.15 14.76
CA ASP A 329 25.56 2.97 15.67
C ASP A 329 24.46 3.75 14.93
N GLU A 330 24.76 4.30 13.74
CA GLU A 330 23.77 5.00 12.92
C GLU A 330 22.64 4.07 12.45
N ARG A 331 22.97 2.83 12.04
CA ARG A 331 21.96 1.84 11.63
C ARG A 331 21.07 1.44 12.81
N MET A 332 21.65 1.22 13.99
CA MET A 332 20.87 0.90 15.19
C MET A 332 19.93 2.04 15.57
N LEU A 333 20.38 3.30 15.50
CA LEU A 333 19.52 4.47 15.73
C LEU A 333 18.37 4.55 14.72
N GLN A 334 18.63 4.29 13.44
CA GLN A 334 17.59 4.29 12.40
C GLN A 334 16.55 3.17 12.63
N GLU A 335 16.98 1.98 13.01
CA GLU A 335 16.07 0.86 13.36
C GLU A 335 15.23 1.20 14.59
N GLU A 336 15.83 1.81 15.62
CA GLU A 336 15.11 2.23 16.81
C GLU A 336 14.05 3.32 16.52
N ILE A 337 14.39 4.29 15.67
CA ILE A 337 13.44 5.32 15.20
C ILE A 337 12.25 4.66 14.50
N LEU A 338 12.49 3.71 13.60
CA LEU A 338 11.43 3.03 12.85
C LEU A 338 10.53 2.21 13.79
N LYS A 339 11.10 1.55 14.80
CA LYS A 339 10.34 0.85 15.84
C LYS A 339 9.44 1.80 16.62
N VAL A 340 9.97 2.93 17.10
CA VAL A 340 9.19 3.93 17.86
C VAL A 340 8.06 4.53 17.00
N GLN A 341 8.28 4.73 15.69
CA GLN A 341 7.23 5.19 14.78
C GLN A 341 6.09 4.18 14.64
N ASN A 342 6.40 2.89 14.50
CA ASN A 342 5.39 1.84 14.42
C ASN A 342 4.59 1.72 15.72
N ASP A 343 5.25 1.80 16.88
CA ASP A 343 4.58 1.79 18.18
C ASP A 343 3.63 2.98 18.33
N LEU A 344 4.04 4.17 17.84
CA LEU A 344 3.22 5.38 17.86
C LEU A 344 1.98 5.22 16.97
N ALA A 345 2.12 4.66 15.77
CA ALA A 345 0.99 4.39 14.88
C ALA A 345 -0.02 3.42 15.50
N LYS A 346 0.47 2.38 16.20
CA LYS A 346 -0.38 1.43 16.94
C LYS A 346 -1.18 2.12 18.04
N ILE A 347 -0.53 2.93 18.88
CA ILE A 347 -1.19 3.68 19.97
C ILE A 347 -2.23 4.66 19.42
N GLN A 348 -1.96 5.32 18.29
CA GLN A 348 -2.93 6.19 17.64
C GLN A 348 -4.18 5.43 17.17
N GLY A 349 -4.01 4.21 16.65
CA GLY A 349 -5.13 3.33 16.29
C GLY A 349 -5.99 2.96 17.51
N GLU A 350 -5.36 2.54 18.60
CA GLU A 350 -6.05 2.20 19.85
C GLU A 350 -6.77 3.41 20.48
N THR A 351 -6.16 4.60 20.38
CA THR A 351 -6.77 5.84 20.88
C THR A 351 -8.05 6.18 20.11
N LYS A 352 -8.04 6.07 18.77
CA LYS A 352 -9.22 6.30 17.94
C LYS A 352 -10.35 5.31 18.23
N GLN A 353 -10.00 4.03 18.48
CA GLN A 353 -10.99 3.01 18.86
C GLN A 353 -11.62 3.30 20.22
N ALA A 354 -10.82 3.72 21.21
CA ALA A 354 -11.34 4.07 22.52
C ALA A 354 -12.19 5.36 22.48
N GLU A 355 -11.87 6.33 21.61
CA GLU A 355 -12.68 7.53 21.39
C GLU A 355 -14.04 7.20 20.76
N SER A 356 -14.09 6.31 19.75
CA SER A 356 -15.37 5.89 19.15
C SER A 356 -16.22 5.06 20.10
N GLU A 357 -15.60 4.21 20.93
CA GLU A 357 -16.28 3.49 22.02
C GLU A 357 -16.90 4.47 23.01
N LEU A 358 -16.14 5.49 23.45
CA LEU A 358 -16.62 6.52 24.36
C LEU A 358 -17.85 7.27 23.80
N ASP A 359 -17.82 7.65 22.53
CA ASP A 359 -18.94 8.34 21.88
C ASP A 359 -20.19 7.46 21.78
N SER A 360 -20.02 6.16 21.50
CA SER A 360 -21.13 5.21 21.49
C SER A 360 -21.77 5.04 22.88
N LEU A 361 -20.95 4.97 23.94
CA LEU A 361 -21.43 4.84 25.32
C LEU A 361 -22.12 6.12 25.79
N LYS A 362 -21.61 7.30 25.41
CA LYS A 362 -22.26 8.59 25.71
C LYS A 362 -23.64 8.70 25.06
N LYS A 363 -23.77 8.31 23.79
CA LYS A 363 -25.08 8.28 23.10
C LYS A 363 -26.05 7.35 23.82
N LYS A 364 -25.60 6.13 24.17
CA LYS A 364 -26.43 5.16 24.93
C LYS A 364 -26.84 5.67 26.31
N ALA A 365 -25.95 6.35 27.02
CA ALA A 365 -26.26 6.95 28.32
C ALA A 365 -27.32 8.07 28.21
N ALA A 366 -27.27 8.89 27.15
CA ALA A 366 -28.27 9.92 26.89
C ALA A 366 -29.65 9.32 26.59
N GLU A 367 -29.70 8.26 25.79
CA GLU A 367 -30.95 7.52 25.50
C GLU A 367 -31.58 6.92 26.76
N LEU A 368 -30.78 6.29 27.63
CA LEU A 368 -31.25 5.73 28.90
C LEU A 368 -31.74 6.81 29.87
N GLY A 369 -31.07 7.96 29.94
CA GLY A 369 -31.48 9.10 30.77
C GLY A 369 -32.84 9.68 30.34
N SER A 370 -33.10 9.75 29.03
CA SER A 370 -34.38 10.25 28.51
C SER A 370 -35.57 9.36 28.89
N LYS A 371 -35.37 8.03 28.95
CA LYS A 371 -36.42 7.07 29.32
C LYS A 371 -36.82 7.12 30.80
N GLN A 372 -35.90 7.51 31.69
CA GLN A 372 -36.20 7.62 33.13
C GLN A 372 -36.91 8.94 33.50
N GLY A 373 -36.79 9.99 32.67
CA GLY A 373 -37.44 11.29 32.89
C GLY A 373 -38.90 11.37 32.44
N ALA A 374 -39.35 10.44 31.58
CA ALA A 374 -40.75 10.34 31.18
C ALA A 374 -41.57 9.71 32.32
N LYS A 375 -42.03 10.54 33.27
CA LYS A 375 -43.09 10.14 34.20
C LYS A 375 -44.24 9.54 33.38
N PRO A 376 -44.82 8.40 33.77
CA PRO A 376 -45.98 7.84 33.10
C PRO A 376 -47.13 8.84 33.22
N GLY A 377 -47.31 9.64 32.17
CA GLY A 377 -48.42 10.57 32.05
C GLY A 377 -49.70 9.77 32.01
N THR A 378 -50.57 10.04 32.99
CA THR A 378 -51.93 9.53 33.08
C THR A 378 -52.64 9.71 31.73
N ASN A 379 -52.85 8.59 31.04
CA ASN A 379 -53.49 8.54 29.74
C ASN A 379 -55.00 8.72 29.93
N GLN A 380 -55.47 9.97 29.99
CA GLN A 380 -56.90 10.26 29.80
C GLN A 380 -57.18 10.34 28.31
N GLY A 381 -57.99 9.39 27.85
CA GLY A 381 -58.37 9.25 26.46
C GLY A 381 -59.13 10.47 25.95
N THR A 382 -58.88 10.82 24.69
CA THR A 382 -59.85 11.55 23.90
C THR A 382 -59.86 10.93 22.51
N ASN A 383 -60.96 10.23 22.29
CA ASN A 383 -61.32 9.53 21.07
C ASN A 383 -62.08 10.52 20.18
N GLN A 384 -61.49 10.91 19.06
CA GLN A 384 -62.10 11.58 17.89
C GLN A 384 -60.99 11.56 16.82
N GLY A 385 -61.14 11.02 15.61
CA GLY A 385 -62.32 10.82 14.81
C GLY A 385 -62.07 11.48 13.45
N THR A 386 -62.04 10.65 12.41
CA THR A 386 -62.46 10.92 11.01
C THR A 386 -61.46 11.42 9.94
N LYS A 387 -61.65 10.78 8.76
CA LYS A 387 -61.41 11.14 7.34
C LYS A 387 -59.99 10.87 6.79
N GLU A 388 -59.76 9.83 5.98
CA GLU A 388 -60.34 9.44 4.67
C GLU A 388 -59.82 10.31 3.50
N ASN A 389 -59.44 9.63 2.40
CA ASN A 389 -58.72 10.04 1.18
C ASN A 389 -57.18 9.92 1.25
N GLY A 390 -56.48 9.32 0.29
CA GLY A 390 -56.89 8.78 -0.99
C GLY A 390 -55.75 8.01 -1.66
N ARG A 391 -56.20 6.99 -2.39
CA ARG A 391 -55.57 6.07 -3.33
C ARG A 391 -54.58 6.73 -4.30
N GLN A 392 -53.36 6.20 -4.41
CA GLN A 392 -52.62 6.06 -5.67
C GLN A 392 -51.60 4.93 -5.56
N GLY A 393 -51.70 3.98 -6.49
CA GLY A 393 -50.86 2.79 -6.56
C GLY A 393 -49.54 3.07 -7.26
N GLY A 394 -48.52 2.33 -6.86
CA GLY A 394 -47.23 2.24 -7.52
C GLY A 394 -46.63 0.89 -7.21
N THR A 395 -46.75 -0.03 -8.18
CA THR A 395 -46.15 -1.36 -8.19
C THR A 395 -44.62 -1.23 -8.09
N GLN A 396 -44.00 -1.83 -7.08
CA GLN A 396 -42.56 -2.07 -7.06
C GLN A 396 -42.27 -3.54 -6.84
N GLU A 397 -41.48 -4.06 -7.76
CA GLU A 397 -41.03 -5.43 -7.90
C GLU A 397 -40.17 -5.86 -6.71
N SER A 398 -40.48 -7.05 -6.23
CA SER A 398 -39.67 -7.84 -5.31
C SER A 398 -38.40 -8.32 -6.00
N THR A 399 -37.23 -7.81 -5.57
CA THR A 399 -35.95 -8.47 -5.81
C THR A 399 -35.34 -8.93 -4.49
N SER A 400 -35.22 -10.25 -4.42
CA SER A 400 -34.64 -11.08 -3.37
C SER A 400 -33.21 -10.67 -2.99
N SER A 401 -33.00 -10.42 -1.71
CA SER A 401 -31.69 -10.26 -1.07
C SER A 401 -30.96 -11.60 -0.97
N HIS A 402 -29.80 -11.71 -1.63
CA HIS A 402 -28.81 -12.77 -1.43
C HIS A 402 -27.88 -12.38 -0.27
N ALA A 403 -27.80 -13.26 0.73
CA ALA A 403 -26.92 -13.14 1.88
C ALA A 403 -25.49 -13.61 1.54
N VAL A 404 -24.49 -12.84 1.97
CA VAL A 404 -23.06 -13.21 1.97
C VAL A 404 -22.57 -13.12 3.43
N PRO A 405 -21.75 -14.08 3.91
CA PRO A 405 -21.45 -14.24 5.32
C PRO A 405 -20.40 -13.24 5.79
N SER A 406 -20.80 -12.36 6.72
CA SER A 406 -19.89 -11.64 7.59
C SER A 406 -19.26 -12.62 8.58
N SER A 407 -17.93 -12.58 8.71
CA SER A 407 -17.20 -13.18 9.84
C SER A 407 -17.64 -12.50 11.13
N THR A 408 -18.65 -13.09 11.76
CA THR A 408 -19.22 -12.74 13.05
C THR A 408 -18.27 -13.21 14.15
N GLY A 409 -17.32 -12.36 14.53
CA GLY A 409 -17.12 -12.14 15.95
C GLY A 409 -18.42 -11.50 16.43
N ASN A 410 -19.37 -12.31 16.91
CA ASN A 410 -20.66 -11.82 17.38
C ASN A 410 -20.40 -10.63 18.30
N PRO A 411 -20.89 -9.41 17.99
CA PRO A 411 -20.90 -8.35 18.99
C PRO A 411 -21.59 -8.95 20.21
N PRO A 412 -21.02 -8.81 21.42
CA PRO A 412 -21.63 -9.35 22.62
C PRO A 412 -23.09 -8.93 22.59
N THR A 413 -23.97 -9.94 22.56
CA THR A 413 -25.41 -9.80 22.52
C THR A 413 -25.80 -8.63 23.39
N ASN A 414 -26.65 -7.75 22.85
CA ASN A 414 -27.17 -6.54 23.50
C ASN A 414 -27.93 -6.91 24.79
N GLU A 415 -27.21 -7.35 25.80
CA GLU A 415 -27.65 -7.28 27.18
C GLU A 415 -27.89 -5.79 27.43
N SER A 416 -29.10 -5.50 27.88
CA SER A 416 -29.53 -4.16 28.25
C SER A 416 -28.70 -3.69 29.44
N LEU A 417 -27.48 -3.20 29.15
CA LEU A 417 -26.59 -2.60 30.12
C LEU A 417 -27.35 -1.53 30.88
N SER A 418 -27.36 -1.69 32.20
CA SER A 418 -27.93 -0.71 33.11
C SER A 418 -27.20 0.64 32.99
N LEU A 419 -27.84 1.71 33.46
CA LEU A 419 -27.24 3.04 33.45
C LEU A 419 -25.95 3.08 34.29
N SER A 420 -25.90 2.34 35.41
CA SER A 420 -24.71 2.18 36.24
C SER A 420 -23.57 1.50 35.50
N GLU A 421 -23.83 0.36 34.83
CA GLU A 421 -22.79 -0.34 34.06
C GLU A 421 -22.26 0.50 32.89
N THR A 422 -23.13 1.28 32.25
CA THR A 422 -22.73 2.20 31.19
C THR A 422 -21.79 3.30 31.72
N ARG A 423 -22.07 3.85 32.90
CA ARG A 423 -21.20 4.84 33.56
C ARG A 423 -19.84 4.22 33.94
N ASP A 424 -19.83 3.01 34.48
CA ASP A 424 -18.59 2.31 34.84
C ASP A 424 -17.73 2.03 33.61
N ARG A 425 -18.34 1.61 32.49
CA ARG A 425 -17.64 1.42 31.21
C ARG A 425 -17.05 2.73 30.68
N ILE A 426 -17.81 3.84 30.75
CA ILE A 426 -17.30 5.17 30.37
C ILE A 426 -16.06 5.52 31.19
N GLN A 427 -16.09 5.28 32.51
CA GLN A 427 -14.96 5.59 33.38
C GLN A 427 -13.72 4.74 33.05
N LYS A 428 -13.89 3.44 32.77
CA LYS A 428 -12.81 2.56 32.31
C LYS A 428 -12.22 3.00 30.96
N VAL A 429 -13.05 3.42 30.01
CA VAL A 429 -12.58 3.92 28.70
C VAL A 429 -11.82 5.23 28.87
N LEU A 430 -12.26 6.13 29.75
CA LEU A 430 -11.54 7.37 30.06
C LEU A 430 -10.17 7.10 30.71
N GLU A 431 -10.09 6.16 31.65
CA GLU A 431 -8.83 5.73 32.25
C GLU A 431 -7.88 5.15 31.19
N ARG A 432 -8.39 4.27 30.32
CA ARG A 432 -7.64 3.74 29.17
C ARG A 432 -7.14 4.84 28.21
N LEU A 433 -7.97 5.84 27.92
CA LEU A 433 -7.55 6.98 27.08
C LEU A 433 -6.45 7.80 27.74
N SER A 434 -6.49 7.96 29.06
CA SER A 434 -5.46 8.69 29.79
C SER A 434 -4.09 7.99 29.71
N THR A 435 -4.06 6.66 29.85
CA THR A 435 -2.83 5.86 29.77
C THR A 435 -2.27 5.83 28.35
N LEU A 436 -3.11 5.66 27.33
CA LEU A 436 -2.70 5.73 25.91
C LEU A 436 -2.08 7.09 25.56
N ARG A 437 -2.68 8.20 26.02
CA ARG A 437 -2.15 9.55 25.80
C ARG A 437 -0.83 9.80 26.53
N GLU A 438 -0.62 9.19 27.70
CA GLU A 438 0.67 9.24 28.40
C GLU A 438 1.76 8.45 27.63
N GLN A 439 1.43 7.24 27.16
CA GLN A 439 2.34 6.44 26.35
C GLN A 439 2.72 7.16 25.04
N GLN A 440 1.76 7.79 24.37
CA GLN A 440 2.01 8.60 23.18
C GLN A 440 3.01 9.73 23.46
N ARG A 441 2.86 10.44 24.58
CA ARG A 441 3.80 11.49 25.01
C ARG A 441 5.21 10.93 25.25
N LYS A 442 5.34 9.77 25.90
CA LYS A 442 6.63 9.10 26.13
C LYS A 442 7.32 8.71 24.82
N LEU A 443 6.58 8.15 23.86
CA LEU A 443 7.14 7.79 22.54
C LEU A 443 7.56 9.02 21.74
N LEU A 444 6.78 10.10 21.75
CA LEU A 444 7.15 11.36 21.08
C LEU A 444 8.42 11.98 21.66
N SER A 445 8.59 11.95 22.98
CA SER A 445 9.81 12.39 23.65
C SER A 445 11.02 11.55 23.22
N ARG A 446 10.89 10.21 23.24
CA ARG A 446 11.95 9.29 22.80
C ARG A 446 12.32 9.49 21.33
N LEU A 447 11.33 9.67 20.46
CA LEU A 447 11.56 9.94 19.03
C LEU A 447 12.34 11.25 18.81
N THR A 448 12.07 12.25 19.64
CA THR A 448 12.79 13.53 19.60
C THR A 448 14.24 13.37 20.06
N ASP A 449 14.48 12.63 21.14
CA ASP A 449 15.84 12.32 21.62
C ASP A 449 16.64 11.52 20.56
N LEU A 450 16.04 10.46 19.98
CA LEU A 450 16.69 9.67 18.93
C LEU A 450 17.03 10.49 17.69
N ARG A 451 16.15 11.42 17.29
CA ARG A 451 16.41 12.34 16.17
C ARG A 451 17.53 13.33 16.49
N ASN A 452 17.64 13.78 17.73
CA ASN A 452 18.72 14.67 18.15
C ASN A 452 20.07 13.95 18.19
N ARG A 453 20.11 12.66 18.53
CA ARG A 453 21.34 11.83 18.49
C ARG A 453 21.81 11.49 17.08
N LEU A 454 20.89 11.49 16.10
CA LEU A 454 21.21 11.23 14.70
C LEU A 454 21.77 12.46 13.97
N ARG A 455 21.53 13.67 14.50
CA ARG A 455 22.08 14.93 13.97
C ARG A 455 23.43 15.20 14.59
#